data_AF-A0A7S1CFB2-F1
#
_entry.id   AF-A0A7S1CFB2-F1
#
_cell.length_a   1.000
_cell.length_b   1.000
_cell.length_c   1.000
_cell.angle_alpha   90.00
_cell.angle_beta   90.00
_cell.angle_gamma   90.00
#
_symmetry.space_group_name_H-M   'P 1'
#
loop_
_entity.id
_entity.type
_entity.pdbx_description
1 polymer ?
#
loop_
_entity_poly.entity_id
_entity_poly.type
_entity_poly.pdbx_seq_one_letter_code
_entity_poly.pdbx_strand_id
1 'polypeptide(L)'
;GSCSLATRIQAGAEGVLYAVNDYNGDWDTLRMVFEIVAVVCSFAFVIISVPDVRASVSRARGRRSKGAVLTTVAEQSVALIAYMAPLLVGSMRLAQVEESVQIQTIAVGSVLIWLRLVHFMTYFPVIGPFFITIGVILKRDIVFFAIILAIVIPGFALAFTLLFSNLEDLYELDRDGDFSAGAISSAYSLLALLSGVVTWRGGRTSWTLSVLFLGFVMLVPVLALNLLIAMLNTTYSRVETEANAEFAERVARYVTSRERILGDRAFMDPQRDGRRLQFTAPYKTFFQGHFRPESKLVPLHGVSALAGAGSSTRSI
;
A
#
# COMPACT_ATOMS: atom_id res chain seq x y z
N GLY A 1 -3.15 -50.69 18.03
CA GLY A 1 -3.45 -50.08 16.71
C GLY A 1 -3.20 -48.58 16.67
N SER A 2 -3.74 -47.83 17.64
CA SER A 2 -3.87 -46.37 17.54
C SER A 2 -2.62 -45.55 17.91
N CYS A 3 -1.71 -46.11 18.71
CA CYS A 3 -0.49 -45.39 19.13
C CYS A 3 0.52 -45.24 17.97
N SER A 4 0.57 -46.20 17.04
CA SER A 4 1.52 -46.17 15.90
C SER A 4 1.16 -45.15 14.82
N LEU A 5 -0.10 -44.72 14.72
CA LEU A 5 -0.53 -43.76 13.70
C LEU A 5 -0.25 -42.33 14.15
N ALA A 6 -0.49 -42.02 15.42
CA ALA A 6 -0.18 -40.72 16.01
C ALA A 6 1.33 -40.45 15.98
N THR A 7 2.17 -41.43 16.31
CA THR A 7 3.64 -41.28 16.21
C THR A 7 4.12 -41.15 14.75
N ARG A 8 3.43 -41.76 13.77
CA ARG A 8 3.75 -41.60 12.34
C ARG A 8 3.29 -40.25 11.78
N ILE A 9 2.18 -39.70 12.26
CA ILE A 9 1.72 -38.35 11.89
C ILE A 9 2.63 -37.31 12.54
N GLN A 10 3.08 -37.54 13.77
CA GLN A 10 3.98 -36.64 14.49
C GLN A 10 5.41 -36.70 13.94
N ALA A 11 5.92 -37.89 13.59
CA ALA A 11 7.19 -38.02 12.86
C ALA A 11 7.11 -37.53 11.41
N GLY A 12 5.93 -37.62 10.76
CA GLY A 12 5.67 -37.00 9.46
C GLY A 12 5.60 -35.47 9.55
N ALA A 13 5.03 -34.93 10.63
CA ALA A 13 4.99 -33.49 10.90
C ALA A 13 6.38 -32.94 11.27
N GLU A 14 7.16 -33.67 12.07
CA GLU A 14 8.56 -33.33 12.38
C GLU A 14 9.46 -33.45 11.14
N GLY A 15 9.26 -34.48 10.31
CA GLY A 15 9.99 -34.64 9.04
C GLY A 15 9.63 -33.58 7.98
N VAL A 16 8.41 -33.04 8.02
CA VAL A 16 7.98 -31.92 7.15
C VAL A 16 8.46 -30.57 7.71
N LEU A 17 8.59 -30.42 9.03
CA LEU A 17 9.10 -29.20 9.67
C LEU A 17 10.57 -28.90 9.35
N TYR A 18 11.35 -29.91 8.96
CA TYR A 18 12.74 -29.71 8.51
C TYR A 18 12.88 -29.42 7.01
N ALA A 19 11.81 -29.54 6.21
CA ALA A 19 11.92 -29.59 4.75
C ALA A 19 12.05 -28.23 4.03
N VAL A 20 11.85 -27.09 4.70
CA VAL A 20 11.93 -25.77 4.04
C VAL A 20 13.35 -25.18 4.03
N ASN A 21 14.26 -25.72 4.84
CA ASN A 21 15.70 -25.40 4.79
C ASN A 21 16.54 -26.54 4.19
N ASP A 22 15.90 -27.60 3.72
CA ASP A 22 16.58 -28.77 3.18
C ASP A 22 16.63 -28.67 1.65
N TYR A 23 17.76 -28.20 1.13
CA TYR A 23 17.95 -27.94 -0.31
C TYR A 23 18.36 -29.21 -1.06
N ASN A 24 17.53 -30.25 -0.99
CA ASN A 24 17.87 -31.57 -1.50
C ASN A 24 17.28 -31.88 -2.90
N GLY A 25 16.31 -31.10 -3.37
CA GLY A 25 15.75 -31.22 -4.73
C GLY A 25 16.30 -30.21 -5.74
N ASP A 26 16.18 -30.50 -7.03
CA ASP A 26 16.53 -29.58 -8.13
C ASP A 26 15.74 -28.26 -8.03
N TRP A 27 14.45 -28.34 -7.67
CA TRP A 27 13.58 -27.18 -7.46
C TRP A 27 13.94 -26.39 -6.20
N ASP A 28 14.45 -27.06 -5.16
CA ASP A 28 14.91 -26.40 -3.94
C ASP A 28 16.23 -25.67 -4.17
N THR A 29 17.12 -26.26 -4.98
CA THR A 29 18.35 -25.60 -5.43
C THR A 29 18.03 -24.34 -6.24
N LEU A 30 17.07 -24.41 -7.17
CA LEU A 30 16.59 -23.25 -7.92
C LEU A 30 16.00 -22.17 -7.00
N ARG A 31 15.18 -22.57 -6.02
CA ARG A 31 14.61 -21.68 -5.00
C ARG A 31 15.71 -20.98 -4.19
N MET A 32 16.74 -21.71 -3.76
CA MET A 32 17.88 -21.16 -3.05
C MET A 32 18.58 -20.06 -3.86
N VAL A 33 18.81 -20.31 -5.15
CA VAL A 33 19.43 -19.32 -6.05
C VAL A 33 18.56 -18.05 -6.13
N PHE A 34 17.25 -18.19 -6.31
CA PHE A 34 16.35 -17.03 -6.35
C PHE A 34 16.31 -16.27 -5.02
N GLU A 35 16.38 -16.96 -3.89
CA GLU A 35 16.42 -16.33 -2.58
C GLU A 35 17.71 -15.54 -2.36
N ILE A 36 18.86 -16.11 -2.71
CA ILE A 36 20.16 -15.41 -2.65
C ILE A 36 20.13 -14.17 -3.55
N VAL A 37 19.65 -14.31 -4.79
CA VAL A 37 19.51 -13.18 -5.72
C VAL A 37 18.58 -12.12 -5.14
N ALA A 38 17.44 -12.49 -4.56
CA ALA A 38 16.50 -11.56 -3.95
C ALA A 38 17.11 -10.80 -2.77
N VAL A 39 17.88 -11.47 -1.90
CA VAL A 39 18.60 -10.84 -0.78
C VAL A 39 19.66 -9.87 -1.28
N VAL A 40 20.48 -10.28 -2.25
CA VAL A 40 21.54 -9.44 -2.84
C VAL A 40 20.95 -8.20 -3.52
N CYS A 41 19.89 -8.38 -4.33
CA CYS A 41 19.19 -7.27 -4.96
C CYS A 41 18.58 -6.33 -3.91
N SER A 42 17.92 -6.87 -2.89
CA SER A 42 17.30 -6.08 -1.81
C SER A 42 18.34 -5.25 -1.06
N PHE A 43 19.49 -5.84 -0.74
CA PHE A 43 20.60 -5.14 -0.10
C PHE A 43 21.12 -3.99 -0.95
N ALA A 44 21.38 -4.24 -2.25
CA ALA A 44 21.81 -3.21 -3.18
C ALA A 44 20.78 -2.07 -3.31
N PHE A 45 19.49 -2.40 -3.41
CA PHE A 45 18.41 -1.42 -3.50
C PHE A 45 18.28 -0.56 -2.24
N VAL A 46 18.47 -1.14 -1.05
CA VAL A 46 18.46 -0.37 0.21
C VAL A 46 19.61 0.62 0.23
N ILE A 47 20.83 0.19 -0.12
CA ILE A 47 22.01 1.08 -0.19
C ILE A 47 21.78 2.24 -1.16
N ILE A 48 21.24 1.97 -2.35
CA ILE A 48 20.94 3.00 -3.35
C ILE A 48 19.83 3.95 -2.85
N SER A 49 18.86 3.44 -2.10
CA SER A 49 17.71 4.23 -1.65
C SER A 49 18.05 5.19 -0.50
N VAL A 50 19.02 4.86 0.38
CA VAL A 50 19.34 5.68 1.56
C VAL A 50 19.76 7.13 1.21
N PRO A 51 20.67 7.39 0.25
CA PRO A 51 21.00 8.75 -0.19
C PRO A 51 19.80 9.50 -0.76
N ASP A 52 18.99 8.83 -1.58
CA ASP A 52 17.80 9.42 -2.22
C ASP A 52 16.76 9.85 -1.17
N VAL A 53 16.54 9.03 -0.14
CA VAL A 53 15.66 9.36 0.99
C VAL A 53 16.23 10.53 1.80
N ARG A 54 17.52 10.50 2.16
CA ARG A 54 18.16 11.58 2.91
C ARG A 54 18.08 12.92 2.18
N ALA A 55 18.34 12.92 0.87
CA ALA A 55 18.23 14.10 0.03
C ALA A 55 16.78 14.58 -0.13
N SER A 56 15.80 13.67 -0.13
CA SER A 56 14.38 14.01 -0.19
C SER A 56 13.89 14.64 1.12
N VAL A 57 14.29 14.09 2.26
CA VAL A 57 13.94 14.61 3.59
C VAL A 57 14.60 15.97 3.85
N SER A 58 15.87 16.16 3.47
CA SER A 58 16.56 17.44 3.65
C SER A 58 15.89 18.56 2.85
N ARG A 59 15.48 18.28 1.61
CA ARG A 59 14.71 19.21 0.76
C ARG A 59 13.33 19.50 1.34
N ALA A 60 12.63 18.49 1.86
CA ALA A 60 11.34 18.67 2.50
C ALA A 60 11.45 19.56 3.76
N ARG A 61 12.52 19.40 4.55
CA ARG A 61 12.81 20.22 5.74
C ARG A 61 13.08 21.68 5.37
N GLY A 62 13.74 21.92 4.23
CA GLY A 62 13.98 23.26 3.69
C GLY A 62 12.70 24.01 3.28
N ARG A 63 11.62 23.30 2.93
CA ARG A 63 10.33 23.90 2.53
C ARG A 63 9.48 24.45 3.69
N ARG A 64 9.97 24.40 4.93
CA ARG A 64 9.34 24.98 6.14
C ARG A 64 7.87 24.58 6.40
N SER A 65 7.38 23.53 5.75
CA SER A 65 6.05 22.94 5.97
C SER A 65 6.23 21.56 6.62
N LYS A 66 5.72 21.40 7.85
CA LYS A 66 5.78 20.13 8.58
C LYS A 66 5.07 18.99 7.84
N GLY A 67 3.99 19.30 7.11
CA GLY A 67 3.24 18.32 6.33
C GLY A 67 4.03 17.72 5.16
N ALA A 68 4.86 18.53 4.49
CA ALA A 68 5.65 18.07 3.34
C ALA A 68 6.76 17.08 3.73
N VAL A 69 7.31 17.18 4.95
CA VAL A 69 8.27 16.20 5.47
C VAL A 69 7.57 14.88 5.78
N LEU A 70 6.39 14.93 6.41
CA LEU A 70 5.66 13.72 6.76
C LEU A 70 5.24 12.92 5.53
N THR A 71 4.71 13.58 4.49
CA THR A 71 4.27 12.91 3.27
C THR A 71 5.43 12.30 2.48
N THR A 72 6.56 12.99 2.43
CA THR A 72 7.77 12.49 1.74
C THR A 72 8.40 11.33 2.50
N VAL A 73 8.45 11.38 3.83
CA VAL A 73 8.92 10.25 4.65
C VAL A 73 7.99 9.05 4.51
N ALA A 74 6.67 9.26 4.52
CA ALA A 74 5.69 8.19 4.39
C ALA A 74 5.72 7.51 3.00
N GLU A 75 5.93 8.26 1.92
CA GLU A 75 6.04 7.68 0.59
C GLU A 75 7.33 6.84 0.44
N GLN A 76 8.42 7.30 1.04
CA GLN A 76 9.71 6.60 1.00
C GLN A 76 9.78 5.41 1.98
N SER A 77 9.04 5.44 3.09
CA SER A 77 9.05 4.35 4.07
C SER A 77 8.42 3.07 3.53
N VAL A 78 7.33 3.15 2.75
CA VAL A 78 6.70 1.98 2.12
C VAL A 78 7.67 1.25 1.19
N ALA A 79 8.41 2.03 0.38
CA ALA A 79 9.42 1.49 -0.53
C ALA A 79 10.59 0.82 0.21
N LEU A 80 11.02 1.39 1.34
CA LEU A 80 12.07 0.80 2.17
C LEU A 80 11.58 -0.48 2.86
N ILE A 81 10.39 -0.48 3.45
CA ILE A 81 9.81 -1.65 4.13
C ILE A 81 9.71 -2.84 3.17
N ALA A 82 9.26 -2.60 1.92
CA ALA A 82 9.19 -3.64 0.89
C ALA A 82 10.54 -4.30 0.60
N TYR A 83 11.62 -3.52 0.56
CA TYR A 83 12.98 -4.03 0.33
C TYR A 83 13.62 -4.66 1.57
N MET A 84 13.21 -4.27 2.76
CA MET A 84 13.69 -4.88 3.99
C MET A 84 13.08 -6.26 4.23
N ALA A 85 11.90 -6.56 3.65
CA ALA A 85 11.23 -7.85 3.89
C ALA A 85 12.05 -9.08 3.45
N PRO A 86 12.67 -9.14 2.26
CA PRO A 86 13.54 -10.26 1.88
C PRO A 86 14.80 -10.37 2.76
N LEU A 87 15.36 -9.24 3.22
CA LEU A 87 16.51 -9.23 4.12
C LEU A 87 16.14 -9.79 5.50
N LEU A 88 14.96 -9.44 6.00
CA LEU A 88 14.42 -9.95 7.25
C LEU A 88 14.14 -11.46 7.18
N VAL A 89 13.58 -11.94 6.07
CA VAL A 89 13.37 -13.38 5.86
C VAL A 89 14.71 -14.12 5.80
N GLY A 90 15.70 -13.56 5.09
CA GLY A 90 17.06 -14.12 5.06
C GLY A 90 17.70 -14.21 6.44
N SER A 91 17.57 -13.18 7.29
CA SER A 91 18.10 -13.23 8.66
C SER A 91 17.33 -14.19 9.57
N MET A 92 16.00 -14.30 9.41
CA MET A 92 15.17 -15.28 10.11
C MET A 92 15.57 -16.72 9.79
N ARG A 93 15.93 -17.00 8.53
CA ARG A 93 16.45 -18.33 8.14
C ARG A 93 17.78 -18.66 8.79
N LEU A 94 18.72 -17.70 8.84
CA LEU A 94 20.01 -17.89 9.51
C LEU A 94 19.84 -18.11 11.02
N ALA A 95 18.87 -17.45 11.63
CA ALA A 95 18.52 -17.62 13.04
C ALA A 95 17.62 -18.84 13.33
N GLN A 96 17.29 -19.64 12.30
CA GLN A 96 16.40 -20.81 12.39
C GLN A 96 15.06 -20.51 13.10
N VAL A 97 14.48 -19.34 12.81
CA VAL A 97 13.16 -18.94 13.33
C VAL A 97 12.07 -19.85 12.76
N GLU A 98 10.99 -20.05 13.52
CA GLU A 98 9.82 -20.84 13.12
C GLU A 98 9.30 -20.50 11.71
N GLU A 99 8.98 -21.53 10.93
CA GLU A 99 8.56 -21.41 9.53
C GLU A 99 7.30 -20.55 9.36
N SER A 100 6.36 -20.64 10.32
CA SER A 100 5.10 -19.90 10.31
C SER A 100 5.33 -18.38 10.22
N VAL A 101 6.29 -17.86 10.98
CA VAL A 101 6.66 -16.44 11.02
C VAL A 101 7.34 -16.01 9.71
N GLN A 102 8.15 -16.89 9.11
CA GLN A 102 8.81 -16.62 7.83
C GLN A 102 7.78 -16.48 6.70
N ILE A 103 6.81 -17.40 6.63
CA ILE A 103 5.74 -17.40 5.62
C ILE A 103 4.87 -16.14 5.76
N GLN A 104 4.50 -15.77 6.98
CA GLN A 104 3.72 -14.55 7.22
C GLN A 104 4.49 -13.29 6.76
N THR A 105 5.78 -13.22 7.08
CA THR A 105 6.63 -12.08 6.72
C THR A 105 6.80 -11.95 5.20
N ILE A 106 7.08 -13.06 4.50
CA ILE A 106 7.24 -13.02 3.04
C ILE A 106 5.91 -12.75 2.33
N ALA A 107 4.78 -13.23 2.86
CA ALA A 107 3.45 -12.95 2.31
C ALA A 107 3.17 -11.44 2.32
N VAL A 108 3.38 -10.76 3.46
CA VAL A 108 3.22 -9.30 3.56
C VAL A 108 4.23 -8.57 2.66
N GLY A 109 5.50 -8.98 2.69
CA GLY A 109 6.55 -8.38 1.87
C GLY A 109 6.26 -8.46 0.37
N SER A 110 5.73 -9.60 -0.09
CA SER A 110 5.41 -9.83 -1.51
C SER A 110 4.37 -8.82 -2.02
N VAL A 111 3.28 -8.61 -1.26
CA VAL A 111 2.23 -7.64 -1.62
C VAL A 111 2.81 -6.22 -1.70
N LEU A 112 3.66 -5.83 -0.74
CA LEU A 112 4.29 -4.51 -0.73
C LEU A 112 5.22 -4.30 -1.93
N ILE A 113 5.96 -5.34 -2.36
CA ILE A 113 6.81 -5.29 -3.54
C ILE A 113 5.97 -5.12 -4.81
N TRP A 114 4.85 -5.83 -4.94
CA TRP A 114 3.93 -5.67 -6.08
C TRP A 114 3.26 -4.30 -6.09
N LEU A 115 2.83 -3.79 -4.93
CA LEU A 115 2.28 -2.43 -4.81
C LEU A 115 3.29 -1.36 -5.21
N ARG A 116 4.59 -1.61 -5.02
CA ARG A 116 5.64 -0.71 -5.50
C ARG A 116 5.65 -0.57 -7.02
N LEU A 117 5.26 -1.58 -7.79
CA LEU A 117 5.19 -1.48 -9.25
C LEU A 117 4.24 -0.36 -9.70
N VAL A 118 3.15 -0.16 -8.96
CA VAL A 118 2.21 0.94 -9.18
C VAL A 118 2.91 2.30 -9.07
N HIS A 119 3.84 2.46 -8.14
CA HIS A 119 4.63 3.69 -8.02
C HIS A 119 5.53 3.92 -9.25
N PHE A 120 6.11 2.86 -9.81
CA PHE A 120 6.90 2.97 -11.04
C PHE A 120 6.03 3.38 -12.25
N MET A 121 4.75 3.02 -12.26
CA MET A 121 3.84 3.42 -13.34
C MET A 121 3.64 4.94 -13.41
N THR A 122 3.88 5.67 -12.32
CA THR A 122 3.74 7.14 -12.26
C THR A 122 4.74 7.91 -13.13
N TYR A 123 5.81 7.27 -13.62
CA TYR A 123 6.84 7.91 -14.44
C TYR A 123 6.57 7.84 -15.96
N PHE A 124 5.62 7.01 -16.39
CA PHE A 124 5.30 6.85 -17.81
C PHE A 124 4.29 7.91 -18.26
N PRO A 125 4.48 8.59 -19.40
CA PRO A 125 3.67 9.75 -19.78
C PRO A 125 2.22 9.42 -20.16
N VAL A 126 1.95 8.19 -20.62
CA VAL A 126 0.60 7.77 -21.03
C VAL A 126 -0.27 7.40 -19.82
N ILE A 127 0.30 6.70 -18.84
CA ILE A 127 -0.43 6.14 -17.67
C ILE A 127 -0.13 6.87 -16.36
N GLY A 128 0.90 7.71 -16.34
CA GLY A 128 1.43 8.34 -15.13
C GLY A 128 0.40 9.22 -14.41
N PRO A 129 -0.22 10.20 -15.09
CA PRO A 129 -1.26 11.04 -14.50
C PRO A 129 -2.42 10.22 -13.89
N PHE A 130 -2.83 9.13 -14.56
CA PHE A 130 -3.87 8.23 -14.04
C PHE A 130 -3.47 7.57 -12.71
N PHE A 131 -2.25 7.03 -12.60
CA PHE A 131 -1.77 6.43 -11.35
C PHE A 131 -1.54 7.46 -10.25
N ILE A 132 -1.19 8.70 -10.59
CA ILE A 132 -1.09 9.81 -9.62
C ILE A 132 -2.48 10.12 -9.04
N THR A 133 -3.50 10.23 -9.88
CA THR A 133 -4.89 10.43 -9.45
C THR A 133 -5.36 9.30 -8.53
N ILE A 134 -5.11 8.04 -8.90
CA ILE A 134 -5.41 6.88 -8.03
C ILE A 134 -4.68 7.01 -6.68
N GLY A 135 -3.41 7.40 -6.67
CA GLY A 135 -2.65 7.57 -5.43
C GLY A 135 -3.22 8.63 -4.49
N VAL A 136 -3.71 9.75 -5.02
CA VAL A 136 -4.38 10.80 -4.24
C VAL A 136 -5.70 10.29 -3.67
N ILE A 137 -6.50 9.64 -4.51
CA ILE A 137 -7.75 8.99 -4.14
C ILE A 137 -7.53 7.96 -3.02
N LEU A 138 -6.54 7.08 -3.17
CA LEU A 138 -6.21 6.03 -2.20
C LEU A 138 -5.83 6.62 -0.84
N LYS A 139 -5.02 7.69 -0.83
CA LYS A 139 -4.56 8.33 0.40
C LYS A 139 -5.66 9.09 1.13
N ARG A 140 -6.58 9.72 0.38
CA ARG A 140 -7.60 10.60 0.93
C ARG A 140 -8.87 9.82 1.27
N ASP A 141 -9.45 9.13 0.30
CA ASP A 141 -10.82 8.65 0.39
C ASP A 141 -10.90 7.29 1.09
N ILE A 142 -9.89 6.42 0.90
CA ILE A 142 -9.86 5.11 1.57
C ILE A 142 -9.64 5.24 3.08
N VAL A 143 -8.92 6.26 3.55
CA VAL A 143 -8.76 6.48 5.00
C VAL A 143 -10.10 6.82 5.65
N PHE A 144 -10.88 7.73 5.04
CA PHE A 144 -12.22 8.05 5.53
C PHE A 144 -13.16 6.84 5.45
N PHE A 145 -13.08 6.07 4.37
CA PHE A 145 -13.81 4.82 4.24
C PHE A 145 -13.44 3.79 5.33
N ALA A 146 -12.15 3.62 5.60
CA ALA A 146 -11.65 2.73 6.64
C ALA A 146 -12.10 3.17 8.04
N ILE A 147 -12.19 4.48 8.31
CA ILE A 147 -12.74 5.01 9.56
C ILE A 147 -14.21 4.62 9.72
N ILE A 148 -15.03 4.77 8.68
CA ILE A 148 -16.45 4.34 8.73
C ILE A 148 -16.53 2.83 9.02
N LEU A 149 -15.73 2.03 8.33
CA LEU A 149 -15.67 0.59 8.56
C LEU A 149 -15.22 0.23 9.98
N ALA A 150 -14.23 0.95 10.52
CA ALA A 150 -13.71 0.79 11.87
C ALA A 150 -14.72 1.19 12.96
N ILE A 151 -15.76 1.96 12.63
CA ILE A 151 -16.88 2.25 13.56
C ILE A 151 -17.97 1.19 13.43
N VAL A 152 -18.33 0.81 12.20
CA VAL A 152 -19.46 -0.11 11.94
C VAL A 152 -19.13 -1.54 12.35
N ILE A 153 -17.94 -2.06 12.00
CA ILE A 153 -17.58 -3.46 12.24
C ILE A 153 -17.58 -3.82 13.73
N PRO A 154 -16.93 -3.06 14.63
CA PRO A 154 -16.97 -3.37 16.06
C PRO A 154 -18.38 -3.34 16.63
N GLY A 155 -19.25 -2.44 16.16
CA GLY A 155 -20.66 -2.38 16.59
C GLY A 155 -21.42 -3.68 16.28
N PHE A 156 -21.28 -4.19 15.06
CA PHE A 156 -21.84 -5.50 14.70
C PHE A 156 -21.14 -6.66 15.41
N ALA A 157 -19.81 -6.62 15.54
CA ALA A 157 -19.04 -7.66 16.21
C ALA A 157 -19.49 -7.86 17.65
N LEU A 158 -19.66 -6.77 18.42
CA LEU A 158 -20.17 -6.83 19.80
C LEU A 158 -21.59 -7.41 19.85
N ALA A 159 -22.47 -7.00 18.93
CA ALA A 159 -23.84 -7.51 18.87
C ALA A 159 -23.88 -9.02 18.55
N PHE A 160 -23.01 -9.49 17.66
CA PHE A 160 -22.89 -10.92 17.34
C PHE A 160 -22.29 -11.71 18.50
N THR A 161 -21.24 -11.23 19.17
CA THR A 161 -20.68 -11.89 20.35
C THR A 161 -21.75 -12.10 21.43
N LEU A 162 -22.57 -11.07 21.71
CA LEU A 162 -23.68 -11.18 22.67
C LEU A 162 -24.76 -12.17 22.21
N LEU A 163 -25.02 -12.24 20.92
CA LEU A 163 -26.06 -13.13 20.40
C LEU A 163 -25.59 -14.58 20.39
N PHE A 164 -24.33 -14.84 20.05
CA PHE A 164 -23.72 -16.16 20.11
C PHE A 164 -23.56 -16.65 21.54
N SER A 165 -23.13 -15.79 22.48
CA SER A 165 -23.06 -16.17 23.90
C SER A 165 -24.41 -16.58 24.48
N ASN A 166 -25.52 -16.03 23.95
CA ASN A 166 -26.88 -16.43 24.34
C ASN A 166 -27.40 -17.70 23.64
N LEU A 167 -26.77 -18.11 22.54
CA LEU A 167 -27.10 -19.34 21.79
C LEU A 167 -26.27 -20.55 22.24
N GLU A 168 -25.09 -20.30 22.81
CA GLU A 168 -24.06 -21.28 23.17
C GLU A 168 -24.15 -21.84 24.60
N ASP A 169 -25.35 -22.03 25.15
CA ASP A 169 -25.55 -22.98 26.27
C ASP A 169 -25.23 -24.46 25.86
N LEU A 170 -24.74 -24.71 24.64
CA LEU A 170 -24.59 -26.04 24.02
C LEU A 170 -23.23 -26.33 23.37
N TYR A 171 -22.26 -25.42 23.40
CA TYR A 171 -20.89 -25.72 22.97
C TYR A 171 -19.90 -25.37 24.09
N GLU A 172 -19.30 -26.41 24.67
CA GLU A 172 -18.13 -26.34 25.55
C GLU A 172 -16.89 -25.85 24.76
N LEU A 173 -16.94 -24.64 24.21
CA LEU A 173 -15.77 -23.96 23.69
C LEU A 173 -15.40 -22.84 24.66
N ASP A 174 -14.42 -23.15 25.49
CA ASP A 174 -13.63 -22.24 26.31
C ASP A 174 -14.37 -21.56 27.48
N ARG A 175 -14.44 -22.32 28.58
CA ARG A 175 -15.00 -21.92 29.88
C ARG A 175 -14.21 -20.82 30.61
N ASP A 176 -13.17 -20.26 29.97
CA ASP A 176 -12.35 -19.14 30.44
C ASP A 176 -12.55 -17.85 29.60
N GLY A 177 -13.64 -17.79 28.81
CA GLY A 177 -13.90 -16.81 27.76
C GLY A 177 -13.79 -15.32 28.14
N ASP A 178 -12.68 -14.70 27.74
CA ASP A 178 -12.56 -13.25 27.68
C ASP A 178 -13.51 -12.70 26.60
N PHE A 179 -14.50 -11.91 27.03
CA PHE A 179 -15.44 -11.23 26.13
C PHE A 179 -14.71 -10.41 25.04
N SER A 180 -13.53 -9.87 25.36
CA SER A 180 -12.70 -9.14 24.42
C SER A 180 -12.18 -10.03 23.27
N ALA A 181 -11.77 -11.26 23.58
CA ALA A 181 -11.32 -12.25 22.59
C ALA A 181 -12.48 -12.69 21.68
N GLY A 182 -13.67 -12.89 22.26
CA GLY A 182 -14.89 -13.19 21.50
C GLY A 182 -15.30 -12.08 20.53
N ALA A 183 -15.17 -10.81 20.95
CA ALA A 183 -15.42 -9.65 20.10
C ALA A 183 -14.41 -9.53 18.95
N ILE A 184 -13.13 -9.78 19.20
CA ILE A 184 -12.07 -9.78 18.17
C ILE A 184 -12.30 -10.89 17.15
N SER A 185 -12.59 -12.11 17.63
CA SER A 185 -12.89 -13.25 16.77
C SER A 185 -14.13 -12.99 15.89
N SER A 186 -15.20 -12.44 16.49
CA SER A 186 -16.41 -12.06 15.76
C SER A 186 -16.12 -10.98 14.71
N ALA A 187 -15.35 -9.94 15.06
CA ALA A 187 -14.96 -8.90 14.11
C ALA A 187 -14.15 -9.46 12.92
N TYR A 188 -13.21 -10.39 13.19
CA TYR A 188 -12.45 -11.08 12.16
C TYR A 188 -13.36 -11.93 11.25
N SER A 189 -14.30 -12.68 11.83
CA SER A 189 -15.25 -13.49 11.07
C SER A 189 -16.15 -12.65 10.14
N LEU A 190 -16.58 -11.46 10.60
CA LEU A 190 -17.37 -10.53 9.80
C LEU A 190 -16.55 -9.92 8.66
N LEU A 191 -15.29 -9.56 8.91
CA LEU A 191 -14.37 -9.12 7.87
C LEU A 191 -14.13 -10.21 6.82
N ALA A 192 -13.96 -11.46 7.26
CA ALA A 192 -13.77 -12.62 6.39
C ALA A 192 -15.04 -13.00 5.61
N LEU A 193 -16.22 -12.68 6.16
CA LEU A 193 -17.50 -12.81 5.47
C LEU A 193 -17.66 -11.73 4.39
N LEU A 194 -17.30 -10.47 4.69
CA LEU A 194 -17.30 -9.37 3.71
C LEU A 194 -16.38 -9.64 2.52
N SER A 195 -15.25 -10.32 2.74
CA SER A 195 -14.33 -10.74 1.67
C SER A 195 -14.82 -11.95 0.88
N GLY A 196 -15.90 -12.61 1.31
CA GLY A 196 -16.43 -13.83 0.71
C GLY A 196 -15.59 -15.08 0.98
N VAL A 197 -14.58 -15.00 1.85
CA VAL A 197 -13.68 -16.12 2.19
C VAL A 197 -14.40 -17.14 3.08
N VAL A 198 -15.24 -16.67 3.99
CA VAL A 198 -15.98 -17.53 4.92
C VAL A 198 -17.43 -17.63 4.48
N THR A 199 -17.90 -18.85 4.29
CA THR A 199 -19.32 -19.14 4.06
C THR A 199 -19.99 -19.48 5.39
N TRP A 200 -21.08 -18.78 5.73
CA TRP A 200 -21.90 -19.13 6.89
C TRP A 200 -22.56 -20.49 6.69
N ARG A 201 -22.17 -21.50 7.47
CA ARG A 201 -22.83 -22.82 7.49
C ARG A 201 -23.98 -22.76 8.47
N GLY A 202 -25.21 -22.82 7.95
CA GLY A 202 -26.44 -22.64 8.73
C GLY A 202 -26.57 -23.61 9.91
N GLY A 203 -26.34 -23.10 11.12
CA GLY A 203 -26.70 -23.75 12.39
C GLY A 203 -28.09 -23.31 12.88
N ARG A 204 -28.42 -23.59 14.15
CA ARG A 204 -29.64 -23.06 14.79
C ARG A 204 -29.51 -21.54 14.90
N THR A 205 -30.30 -20.81 14.11
CA THR A 205 -30.29 -19.34 14.11
C THR A 205 -31.57 -18.79 14.74
N SER A 206 -31.42 -17.90 15.73
CA SER A 206 -32.54 -17.05 16.17
C SER A 206 -32.95 -16.08 15.06
N TRP A 207 -34.24 -15.72 14.98
CA TRP A 207 -34.72 -14.75 13.99
C TRP A 207 -33.98 -13.40 14.11
N THR A 208 -33.63 -12.98 15.32
CA THR A 208 -32.84 -11.77 15.57
C THR A 208 -31.47 -11.85 14.90
N LEU A 209 -30.84 -13.03 14.93
CA LEU A 209 -29.55 -13.28 14.29
C LEU A 209 -29.66 -13.17 12.78
N SER A 210 -30.69 -13.78 12.20
CA SER A 210 -30.93 -13.73 10.76
C SER A 210 -31.17 -12.30 10.25
N VAL A 211 -31.93 -11.49 10.99
CA VAL A 211 -32.19 -10.08 10.63
C VAL A 211 -30.92 -9.24 10.75
N LEU A 212 -30.16 -9.38 11.85
CA LEU A 212 -28.93 -8.62 12.05
C LEU A 212 -27.85 -9.00 11.02
N PHE A 213 -27.77 -10.28 10.68
CA PHE A 213 -26.89 -10.81 9.64
C PHE A 213 -27.26 -10.29 8.26
N LEU A 214 -28.54 -10.34 7.89
CA LEU A 214 -29.02 -9.78 6.62
C LEU A 214 -28.75 -8.28 6.56
N GLY A 215 -29.00 -7.56 7.65
CA GLY A 215 -28.65 -6.16 7.81
C GLY A 215 -27.17 -5.91 7.57
N PHE A 216 -26.28 -6.68 8.20
CA PHE A 216 -24.85 -6.56 8.00
C PHE A 216 -24.44 -6.79 6.53
N VAL A 217 -24.84 -7.92 5.93
CA VAL A 217 -24.42 -8.33 4.59
C VAL A 217 -24.99 -7.43 3.49
N MET A 218 -26.19 -6.87 3.67
CA MET A 218 -26.78 -5.97 2.68
C MET A 218 -26.42 -4.50 2.94
N LEU A 219 -26.67 -4.02 4.16
CA LEU A 219 -26.57 -2.59 4.46
C LEU A 219 -25.12 -2.11 4.46
N VAL A 220 -24.20 -2.88 5.08
CA VAL A 220 -22.80 -2.42 5.23
C VAL A 220 -22.11 -2.32 3.87
N PRO A 221 -22.08 -3.33 2.99
CA PRO A 221 -21.47 -3.21 1.67
C PRO A 221 -22.15 -2.17 0.78
N VAL A 222 -23.49 -2.12 0.73
CA VAL A 222 -24.21 -1.17 -0.14
C VAL A 222 -23.95 0.27 0.29
N LEU A 223 -24.06 0.56 1.59
CA LEU A 223 -23.76 1.89 2.13
C LEU A 223 -22.30 2.24 1.92
N ALA A 224 -21.38 1.31 2.21
CA ALA A 224 -19.95 1.50 2.06
C ALA A 224 -19.59 1.82 0.59
N LEU A 225 -20.08 1.04 -0.37
CA LEU A 225 -19.83 1.25 -1.79
C LEU A 225 -20.42 2.57 -2.28
N ASN A 226 -21.65 2.91 -1.90
CA ASN A 226 -22.30 4.15 -2.33
C ASN A 226 -21.55 5.41 -1.82
N LEU A 227 -21.10 5.38 -0.56
CA LEU A 227 -20.30 6.47 -0.01
C LEU A 227 -18.91 6.53 -0.64
N LEU A 228 -18.26 5.38 -0.85
CA LEU A 228 -16.95 5.32 -1.50
C LEU A 228 -17.03 5.90 -2.91
N ILE A 229 -17.96 5.42 -3.74
CA ILE A 229 -18.14 5.90 -5.12
C ILE A 229 -18.42 7.41 -5.15
N ALA A 230 -19.27 7.93 -4.25
CA ALA A 230 -19.56 9.36 -4.19
C ALA A 230 -18.33 10.22 -3.86
N MET A 231 -17.51 9.76 -2.90
CA MET A 231 -16.26 10.43 -2.54
C MET A 231 -15.24 10.35 -3.69
N LEU A 232 -15.08 9.16 -4.27
CA LEU A 232 -14.18 8.91 -5.41
C LEU A 232 -14.49 9.82 -6.59
N ASN A 233 -15.77 9.95 -6.98
CA ASN A 233 -16.17 10.78 -8.11
C ASN A 233 -15.83 12.27 -7.88
N THR A 234 -16.11 12.77 -6.67
CA THR A 234 -15.83 14.16 -6.29
C THR A 234 -14.33 14.46 -6.26
N THR A 235 -13.53 13.54 -5.71
CA THR A 235 -12.08 13.68 -5.66
C THR A 235 -11.48 13.53 -7.06
N TYR A 236 -11.94 12.58 -7.87
CA TYR A 236 -11.46 12.37 -9.24
C TYR A 236 -11.59 13.64 -10.08
N SER A 237 -12.79 14.25 -10.13
CA SER A 237 -13.02 15.47 -10.92
C SER A 237 -12.15 16.66 -10.47
N ARG A 238 -11.80 16.70 -9.18
CA ARG A 238 -10.93 17.75 -8.63
C ARG A 238 -9.45 17.50 -8.96
N VAL A 239 -8.99 16.25 -8.84
CA VAL A 239 -7.58 15.88 -8.94
C VAL A 239 -7.11 15.73 -10.38
N GLU A 240 -8.00 15.40 -11.32
CA GLU A 240 -7.65 15.21 -12.74
C GLU A 240 -6.87 16.40 -13.33
N THR A 241 -7.28 17.63 -12.98
CA THR A 241 -6.62 18.85 -13.47
C THR A 241 -5.24 19.09 -12.85
N GLU A 242 -5.04 18.64 -11.61
CA GLU A 242 -3.78 18.79 -10.87
C GLU A 242 -2.78 17.67 -11.19
N ALA A 243 -3.27 16.48 -11.57
CA ALA A 243 -2.46 15.29 -11.81
C ALA A 243 -1.41 15.48 -12.92
N ASN A 244 -1.74 16.23 -13.98
CA ASN A 244 -0.81 16.53 -15.07
C ASN A 244 0.35 17.43 -14.62
N ALA A 245 0.06 18.42 -13.76
CA ALA A 245 1.07 19.29 -13.17
C ALA A 245 1.97 18.50 -12.19
N GLU A 246 1.36 17.64 -11.37
CA GLU A 246 2.11 16.78 -10.47
C GLU A 246 3.00 15.77 -11.22
N PHE A 247 2.51 15.20 -12.32
CA PHE A 247 3.28 14.34 -13.20
C PHE A 247 4.51 15.07 -13.75
N ALA A 248 4.33 16.28 -14.29
CA ALA A 248 5.43 17.11 -14.78
C ALA A 248 6.49 17.38 -13.70
N GLU A 249 6.06 17.70 -12.47
CA GLU A 249 6.97 17.91 -11.34
C GLU A 249 7.73 16.63 -10.96
N ARG A 250 7.07 15.47 -10.97
CA ARG A 250 7.69 14.17 -10.65
C ARG A 250 8.75 13.80 -11.69
N VAL A 251 8.44 13.94 -12.98
CA VAL A 251 9.40 13.66 -14.06
C VAL A 251 10.60 14.60 -14.00
N ALA A 252 10.37 15.90 -13.83
CA ALA A 252 11.46 16.87 -13.70
C ALA A 252 12.39 16.53 -12.52
N ARG A 253 11.81 16.23 -11.34
CA ARG A 253 12.58 15.81 -10.17
C ARG A 253 13.37 14.53 -10.42
N TYR A 254 12.77 13.55 -11.09
CA TYR A 254 13.42 12.28 -11.40
C TYR A 254 14.64 12.50 -12.30
N VAL A 255 14.47 13.24 -13.41
CA VAL A 255 15.55 13.53 -14.37
C VAL A 255 16.68 14.29 -13.70
N THR A 256 16.40 15.40 -12.99
CA THR A 256 17.43 16.18 -12.28
C THR A 256 18.18 15.34 -11.23
N SER A 257 17.48 14.43 -10.55
CA SER A 257 18.12 13.56 -9.55
C SER A 257 19.07 12.56 -10.21
N ARG A 258 18.67 11.97 -11.34
CA ARG A 258 19.50 11.01 -12.08
C ARG A 258 20.70 11.67 -12.73
N GLU A 259 20.54 12.87 -13.27
CA GLU A 259 21.63 13.69 -13.82
C GLU A 259 22.73 13.93 -12.78
N ARG A 260 22.35 14.29 -11.54
CA ARG A 260 23.32 14.48 -10.44
C ARG A 260 24.08 13.22 -10.06
N ILE A 261 23.43 12.05 -10.11
CA ILE A 261 24.06 10.76 -9.80
C ILE A 261 25.03 10.34 -10.90
N LEU A 262 24.70 10.63 -12.16
CA LEU A 262 25.53 10.32 -13.32
C LEU A 262 26.74 11.28 -13.47
N GLY A 263 26.74 12.41 -12.76
CA GLY A 263 27.87 13.31 -12.48
C GLY A 263 28.87 13.54 -13.63
N ASP A 264 28.73 14.68 -14.33
CA ASP A 264 29.62 15.33 -15.32
C ASP A 264 30.31 14.49 -16.42
N ARG A 265 30.69 13.23 -16.24
CA ARG A 265 31.52 12.51 -17.23
C ARG A 265 30.74 12.01 -18.46
N ALA A 266 29.42 11.85 -18.36
CA ALA A 266 28.56 11.46 -19.49
C ALA A 266 27.74 12.60 -20.09
N PHE A 267 27.53 13.69 -19.31
CA PHE A 267 26.68 14.83 -19.69
C PHE A 267 27.42 16.19 -19.66
N MET A 268 28.75 16.20 -19.51
CA MET A 268 29.58 17.36 -19.85
C MET A 268 29.46 17.64 -21.36
N ASP A 269 28.39 18.38 -21.68
CA ASP A 269 28.40 19.63 -22.40
C ASP A 269 27.29 19.69 -23.46
N PRO A 270 26.05 20.09 -23.07
CA PRO A 270 24.99 20.42 -24.02
C PRO A 270 25.37 21.60 -24.94
N GLN A 271 26.40 22.39 -24.58
CA GLN A 271 26.89 23.52 -25.36
C GLN A 271 28.03 23.17 -26.32
N ARG A 272 28.82 22.10 -26.11
CA ARG A 272 29.90 21.69 -27.04
C ARG A 272 29.36 21.16 -28.37
N ASP A 273 28.18 20.56 -28.35
CA ASP A 273 27.57 19.95 -29.55
C ASP A 273 26.35 20.73 -30.08
N GLY A 274 25.99 21.86 -29.47
CA GLY A 274 24.83 22.67 -29.89
C GLY A 274 23.47 21.96 -29.82
N ARG A 275 23.41 20.72 -29.31
CA ARG A 275 22.21 19.91 -29.21
C ARG A 275 21.53 20.16 -27.87
N ARG A 276 20.49 21.01 -27.89
CA ARG A 276 19.53 21.11 -26.78
C ARG A 276 18.98 19.71 -26.45
N LEU A 277 18.84 19.40 -25.17
CA LEU A 277 18.14 18.20 -24.69
C LEU A 277 16.75 18.15 -25.36
N GLN A 278 16.55 17.20 -26.27
CA GLN A 278 15.28 17.01 -26.95
C GLN A 278 14.49 15.95 -26.20
N PHE A 279 13.29 16.30 -25.74
CA PHE A 279 12.34 15.31 -25.25
C PHE A 279 12.05 14.29 -26.36
N THR A 280 12.11 13.01 -26.03
CA THR A 280 11.67 11.93 -26.91
C THR A 280 10.15 11.99 -27.12
N ALA A 281 9.67 11.41 -28.23
CA ALA A 281 8.31 11.57 -28.74
C ALA A 281 7.18 11.56 -27.69
N PRO A 282 7.07 10.58 -26.75
CA PRO A 282 5.93 10.54 -25.83
C PRO A 282 5.97 11.65 -24.77
N TYR A 283 7.16 12.04 -24.28
CA TYR A 283 7.29 13.17 -23.35
C TYR A 283 7.12 14.51 -24.07
N LYS A 284 7.64 14.63 -25.30
CA LYS A 284 7.48 15.83 -26.13
C LYS A 284 6.00 16.12 -26.38
N THR A 285 5.24 15.11 -26.81
CA THR A 285 3.80 15.24 -27.06
C THR A 285 3.04 15.59 -25.77
N PHE A 286 3.39 14.97 -24.65
CA PHE A 286 2.77 15.29 -23.36
C PHE A 286 3.00 16.75 -22.97
N PHE A 287 4.26 17.22 -22.95
CA PHE A 287 4.59 18.58 -22.53
C PHE A 287 4.04 19.64 -23.49
N GLN A 288 4.11 19.41 -24.81
CA GLN A 288 3.56 20.34 -25.81
C GLN A 288 2.03 20.41 -25.79
N GLY A 289 1.36 19.29 -25.47
CA GLY A 289 -0.10 19.23 -25.38
C GLY A 289 -0.67 19.88 -24.11
N HIS A 290 0.07 19.82 -22.99
CA HIS A 290 -0.44 20.26 -21.68
C HIS A 290 0.15 21.59 -21.20
N PHE A 291 1.30 22.02 -21.71
CA PHE A 291 1.98 23.23 -21.27
C PHE A 291 2.32 24.13 -22.46
N ARG A 292 1.88 25.40 -22.40
CA ARG A 292 2.25 26.39 -23.42
C ARG A 292 3.66 26.93 -23.12
N PRO A 293 4.48 27.23 -24.14
CA PRO A 293 5.83 27.80 -23.94
C PRO A 293 5.83 29.11 -23.14
N GLU A 294 4.73 29.87 -23.18
CA GLU A 294 4.58 31.16 -22.50
C GLU A 294 3.80 31.09 -21.19
N SER A 295 3.20 29.94 -20.85
CA SER A 295 2.53 29.79 -19.56
C SER A 295 3.60 29.66 -18.48
N LYS A 296 3.74 30.68 -17.63
CA LYS A 296 4.47 30.52 -16.37
C LYS A 296 3.84 29.32 -15.65
N LEU A 297 4.63 28.27 -15.45
CA LEU A 297 4.30 27.21 -14.50
C LEU A 297 4.17 27.90 -13.14
N VAL A 298 2.95 28.25 -12.75
CA VAL A 298 2.70 28.77 -11.41
C VAL A 298 3.01 27.62 -10.46
N PRO A 299 4.05 27.71 -9.61
CA PRO A 299 4.26 26.70 -8.61
C PRO A 299 2.98 26.60 -7.77
N LEU A 300 2.48 25.38 -7.53
CA LEU A 300 1.33 25.08 -6.67
C LEU A 300 1.68 25.40 -5.21
N HIS A 301 1.93 26.67 -4.90
CA HIS A 301 2.13 27.19 -3.56
C HIS A 301 1.06 28.25 -3.32
N GLY A 302 0.02 27.85 -2.61
CA GLY A 302 -0.94 28.77 -2.00
C GLY A 302 -2.21 29.05 -2.82
N VAL A 303 -3.12 28.07 -2.91
CA VAL A 303 -4.55 28.36 -3.17
C VAL A 303 -5.24 28.92 -1.90
N SER A 304 -4.51 29.66 -1.06
CA SER A 304 -5.05 30.36 0.11
C SER A 304 -4.80 31.87 0.07
N ALA A 305 -4.42 32.44 -1.08
CA ALA A 305 -4.09 33.88 -1.17
C ALA A 305 -4.75 34.63 -2.35
N LEU A 306 -5.80 34.08 -2.98
CA LEU A 306 -6.54 34.77 -4.06
C LEU A 306 -8.00 35.13 -3.69
N ALA A 307 -8.28 35.31 -2.40
CA ALA A 307 -9.58 35.82 -1.91
C ALA A 307 -9.56 37.31 -1.52
N GLY A 308 -8.55 38.09 -1.91
CA GLY A 308 -8.43 39.47 -1.43
C GLY A 308 -7.58 40.39 -2.29
N ALA A 309 -7.96 40.61 -3.55
CA ALA A 309 -7.46 41.75 -4.32
C ALA A 309 -8.40 42.06 -5.49
N GLY A 310 -9.48 42.79 -5.20
CA GLY A 310 -10.49 43.14 -6.20
C GLY A 310 -11.37 44.31 -5.79
N SER A 311 -10.81 45.33 -5.13
CA SER A 311 -11.48 46.64 -5.00
C SER A 311 -10.44 47.76 -4.94
N SER A 312 -10.07 48.31 -6.09
CA SER A 312 -9.60 49.68 -6.18
C SER A 312 -9.95 50.23 -7.55
N THR A 313 -11.15 50.79 -7.60
CA THR A 313 -11.54 51.84 -8.54
C THR A 313 -10.67 53.08 -8.31
N ARG A 314 -9.98 53.55 -9.35
CA ARG A 314 -9.64 54.97 -9.52
C ARG A 314 -9.54 55.33 -11.00
N SER A 315 -10.55 56.08 -11.44
CA SER A 315 -10.55 57.19 -12.42
C SER A 315 -9.38 57.31 -13.40
N ILE A 316 -9.67 57.31 -14.70
CA ILE A 316 -9.92 58.52 -15.52
C ILE A 316 -11.15 58.22 -16.40
#